data_AF-A0A4D9D0C6-F1
#
_entry.id   AF-A0A4D9D0C6-F1
#
_cell.length_a   1.000
_cell.length_b   1.000
_cell.length_c   1.000
_cell.angle_alpha   90.00
_cell.angle_beta   90.00
_cell.angle_gamma   90.00
#
_symmetry.space_group_name_H-M   'P 1'
#
loop_
_entity.id
_entity.type
_entity.pdbx_description
1 polymer ?
#
loop_
_entity_poly.entity_id
_entity_poly.type
_entity_poly.pdbx_seq_one_letter_code
_entity_poly.pdbx_strand_id
1 'polypeptide(L)'
;MSEAVDLFTEDCSYEDTLYPGAFRGKEALKSHLFRVADALPDSFAFVLDEVSDGDDVVGVQWHVESKGKQLPFTRGSSIYKLDRVSGKLCSGFDVPEPTVKSGSASLAVLSLVGRLLDEPRKAVPLAAFIFYCWFVFLSTVAPGPNALSLDPATWAEVRDLSLNFWLVMPSLAPQSSPVLHPCLEGLFNLLLAWAALFSGFMVDGKVAGESTQARKTGEGRGGPKNAFLPYVLGMQLLTNAVYLPYLVLRKNVWKPADEPAGERYTLTKAEALGESKIPPLVFIGVGLLSLAWAGLARGEVYGVELSERWSSFVQILTTDRLTFSFAVDLLYFWVFQGWLLDDDIKRRGGEVGKISLSLFKAMPFLGLGAYLMTRSPLLPGGERRSVKEEV
;
A
#
# COMPACT_ATOMS: atom_id res chain seq x y z
N MET A 1 25.19 16.52 -14.08
CA MET A 1 24.05 17.27 -14.65
C MET A 1 24.39 18.71 -15.03
N SER A 2 25.01 19.52 -14.17
CA SER A 2 25.40 20.91 -14.56
C SER A 2 26.23 20.97 -15.84
N GLU A 3 27.23 20.11 -15.99
CA GLU A 3 28.07 20.03 -17.20
C GLU A 3 27.26 19.75 -18.47
N ALA A 4 26.24 18.89 -18.39
CA ALA A 4 25.37 18.59 -19.52
C ALA A 4 24.52 19.79 -19.94
N VAL A 5 24.03 20.57 -18.97
CA VAL A 5 23.27 21.80 -19.22
C VAL A 5 24.12 22.86 -19.92
N ASP A 6 25.43 22.92 -19.63
CA ASP A 6 26.33 23.91 -20.22
C ASP A 6 26.59 23.72 -21.72
N LEU A 7 26.31 22.51 -22.23
CA LEU A 7 26.37 22.17 -23.65
C LEU A 7 25.19 22.73 -24.46
N PHE A 8 24.14 23.23 -23.81
CA PHE A 8 22.98 23.81 -24.48
C PHE A 8 23.04 25.35 -24.58
N THR A 9 22.38 25.90 -25.60
CA THR A 9 22.17 27.36 -25.75
C THR A 9 21.22 27.88 -24.66
N GLU A 10 21.25 29.20 -24.40
CA GLU A 10 20.40 29.82 -23.38
C GLU A 10 18.90 29.72 -23.73
N ASP A 11 18.56 29.74 -25.02
CA ASP A 11 17.23 29.68 -25.60
C ASP A 11 16.83 28.28 -26.10
N CYS A 12 17.51 27.22 -25.63
CA CYS A 12 17.32 25.87 -26.15
C CYS A 12 15.88 25.34 -25.97
N SER A 13 15.48 24.43 -26.87
CA SER A 13 14.21 23.71 -26.77
C SER A 13 14.44 22.21 -26.62
N TYR A 14 14.00 21.64 -25.49
CA TYR A 14 14.12 20.22 -25.20
C TYR A 14 12.73 19.58 -25.10
N GLU A 15 12.47 18.55 -25.89
CA GLU A 15 11.21 17.82 -25.85
C GLU A 15 11.47 16.37 -25.44
N ASP A 16 10.92 15.99 -24.31
CA ASP A 16 10.86 14.60 -23.87
C ASP A 16 9.43 14.11 -24.08
N THR A 17 9.27 13.09 -24.93
CA THR A 17 7.95 12.53 -25.28
C THR A 17 7.18 11.93 -24.09
N LEU A 18 7.82 11.75 -22.91
CA LEU A 18 7.16 11.38 -21.67
C LEU A 18 6.37 12.53 -21.02
N TYR A 19 6.67 13.79 -21.38
CA TYR A 19 6.09 14.98 -20.75
C TYR A 19 5.21 15.77 -21.73
N PRO A 20 4.18 16.49 -21.23
CA PRO A 20 3.36 17.34 -22.07
C PRO A 20 4.12 18.62 -22.45
N GLY A 21 4.66 18.64 -23.66
CA GLY A 21 5.27 19.82 -24.29
C GLY A 21 6.77 20.00 -24.01
N ALA A 22 7.39 20.88 -24.79
CA ALA A 22 8.84 21.14 -24.72
C ALA A 22 9.22 22.08 -23.56
N PHE A 23 10.33 21.76 -22.91
CA PHE A 23 11.05 22.63 -21.98
C PHE A 23 11.82 23.69 -22.77
N ARG A 24 11.51 24.97 -22.53
CA ARG A 24 12.11 26.09 -23.25
C ARG A 24 13.02 26.88 -22.32
N GLY A 25 14.24 27.14 -22.79
CA GLY A 25 15.27 27.85 -22.05
C GLY A 25 16.07 26.94 -21.11
N LYS A 26 17.30 27.37 -20.84
CA LYS A 26 18.30 26.59 -20.10
C LYS A 26 17.90 26.31 -18.65
N GLU A 27 17.20 27.22 -17.98
CA GLU A 27 16.70 27.02 -16.62
C GLU A 27 15.63 25.92 -16.54
N ALA A 28 14.74 25.87 -17.53
CA ALA A 28 13.71 24.84 -17.61
C ALA A 28 14.32 23.47 -17.88
N LEU A 29 15.28 23.41 -18.83
CA LEU A 29 16.07 22.20 -19.11
C LEU A 29 16.83 21.74 -17.86
N LYS A 30 17.53 22.65 -17.18
CA LYS A 30 18.25 22.35 -15.93
C LYS A 30 17.31 21.75 -14.90
N SER A 31 16.19 22.40 -14.63
CA SER A 31 15.20 21.91 -13.66
C SER A 31 14.67 20.52 -14.02
N HIS A 32 14.51 20.23 -15.31
CA HIS A 32 14.10 18.93 -15.81
C HIS A 32 15.21 17.87 -15.62
N LEU A 33 16.44 18.11 -16.08
CA LEU A 33 17.54 17.14 -15.97
C LEU A 33 17.88 16.82 -14.50
N PHE A 34 17.84 17.82 -13.61
CA PHE A 34 18.03 17.58 -12.18
C PHE A 34 16.90 16.74 -11.59
N ARG A 35 15.65 16.98 -11.99
CA ARG A 35 14.50 16.15 -11.56
C ARG A 35 14.64 14.69 -12.02
N VAL A 36 15.12 14.48 -13.25
CA VAL A 36 15.39 13.13 -13.77
C VAL A 36 16.51 12.48 -12.97
N ALA A 37 17.61 13.18 -12.71
CA ALA A 37 18.71 12.68 -11.88
C ALA A 37 18.26 12.30 -10.46
N ASP A 38 17.45 13.15 -9.82
CA ASP A 38 16.94 12.90 -8.46
C ASP A 38 15.98 11.71 -8.38
N ALA A 39 15.30 11.39 -9.49
CA ALA A 39 14.37 10.27 -9.59
C ALA A 39 15.08 8.92 -9.86
N LEU A 40 16.30 8.96 -10.40
CA LEU A 40 17.07 7.77 -10.76
C LEU A 40 18.06 7.38 -9.64
N PRO A 41 18.23 6.09 -9.32
CA PRO A 41 19.27 5.66 -8.39
C PRO A 41 20.68 5.97 -8.90
N ASP A 42 21.61 6.29 -8.01
CA ASP A 42 23.03 6.57 -8.34
C ASP A 42 23.73 5.43 -9.11
N SER A 43 23.18 4.21 -9.02
CA SER A 43 23.70 3.04 -9.73
C SER A 43 23.35 3.00 -11.23
N PHE A 44 22.52 3.93 -11.71
CA PHE A 44 22.03 3.93 -13.09
C PHE A 44 22.98 4.71 -14.00
N ALA A 45 23.27 4.15 -15.17
CA ALA A 45 24.08 4.78 -16.20
C ALA A 45 23.35 4.69 -17.54
N PHE A 46 23.33 5.78 -18.29
CA PHE A 46 22.92 5.77 -19.69
C PHE A 46 24.12 5.31 -20.51
N VAL A 47 23.94 4.25 -21.29
CA VAL A 47 24.93 3.68 -22.20
C VAL A 47 24.48 3.95 -23.62
N LEU A 48 25.38 4.52 -24.42
CA LEU A 48 25.14 4.77 -25.83
C LEU A 48 25.33 3.47 -26.62
N ASP A 49 24.34 3.14 -27.44
CA ASP A 49 24.35 1.94 -28.29
C ASP A 49 24.88 2.28 -29.68
N GLU A 50 24.17 3.15 -30.39
CA GLU A 50 24.48 3.55 -31.76
C GLU A 50 24.38 5.07 -31.90
N VAL A 51 25.23 5.66 -32.73
CA VAL A 51 25.23 7.09 -33.02
C VAL A 51 25.20 7.28 -34.53
N SER A 52 24.19 7.99 -35.02
CA SER A 52 24.10 8.47 -36.39
C SER A 52 24.53 9.92 -36.43
N ASP A 53 25.66 10.17 -37.09
CA ASP A 53 26.17 11.52 -37.31
C ASP A 53 25.54 12.11 -38.59
N GLY A 54 25.03 13.32 -38.47
CA GLY A 54 24.49 14.12 -39.56
C GLY A 54 24.94 15.55 -39.36
N ASP A 55 25.10 16.30 -40.45
CA ASP A 55 25.75 17.62 -40.49
C ASP A 55 25.50 18.51 -39.25
N ASP A 56 24.24 18.75 -38.89
CA ASP A 56 23.83 19.54 -37.72
C ASP A 56 22.91 18.78 -36.76
N VAL A 57 22.65 17.51 -37.05
CA VAL A 57 21.65 16.71 -36.35
C VAL A 57 22.24 15.35 -36.06
N VAL A 58 22.38 15.04 -34.77
CA VAL A 58 22.92 13.76 -34.31
C VAL A 58 21.79 12.94 -33.72
N GLY A 59 21.63 11.72 -34.23
CA GLY A 59 20.75 10.72 -33.65
C GLY A 59 21.55 9.78 -32.76
N VAL A 60 21.03 9.48 -31.57
CA VAL A 60 21.67 8.60 -30.60
C VAL A 60 20.66 7.57 -30.15
N GLN A 61 21.04 6.30 -30.16
CA GLN A 61 20.32 5.23 -29.47
C GLN A 61 21.04 4.93 -28.16
N TRP A 62 20.27 4.68 -27.11
CA TRP A 62 20.80 4.42 -25.78
C TRP A 62 19.94 3.44 -25.00
N HIS A 63 20.53 2.88 -23.94
CA HIS A 63 19.81 2.16 -22.91
C HIS A 63 20.34 2.50 -21.51
N VAL A 64 19.56 2.16 -20.49
CA VAL A 64 19.98 2.32 -19.09
C VAL A 64 20.49 1.00 -18.52
N GLU A 65 21.63 1.05 -17.86
CA GLU A 65 22.19 -0.05 -17.08
C GLU A 65 22.20 0.26 -15.59
N SER A 66 22.11 -0.79 -14.75
CA SER A 66 22.46 -0.72 -13.34
C SER A 66 23.50 -1.78 -13.02
N LYS A 67 24.64 -1.36 -12.46
CA LYS A 67 25.77 -2.26 -12.10
C LYS A 67 26.23 -3.15 -13.27
N GLY A 68 26.29 -2.60 -14.48
CA GLY A 68 26.74 -3.30 -15.69
C GLY A 68 25.74 -4.31 -16.26
N LYS A 69 24.45 -4.20 -15.90
CA LYS A 69 23.37 -4.98 -16.50
C LYS A 69 22.32 -4.05 -17.07
N GLN A 70 21.99 -4.26 -18.35
CA GLN A 70 20.87 -3.58 -19.02
C GLN A 70 19.55 -3.83 -18.28
N LEU A 71 18.83 -2.73 -18.02
CA LEU A 71 17.48 -2.79 -17.47
C LEU A 71 16.47 -3.06 -18.60
N PRO A 72 15.46 -3.90 -18.38
CA PRO A 72 14.42 -4.15 -19.38
C PRO A 72 13.51 -2.92 -19.52
N PHE A 73 13.09 -2.62 -20.75
CA PHE A 73 12.16 -1.52 -21.08
C PHE A 73 12.69 -0.10 -20.80
N THR A 74 14.01 0.07 -20.80
CA THR A 74 14.68 1.37 -20.58
C THR A 74 15.63 1.70 -21.73
N ARG A 75 15.23 1.39 -22.96
CA ARG A 75 15.93 1.85 -24.17
C ARG A 75 15.31 3.18 -24.61
N GLY A 76 16.01 3.89 -25.47
CA GLY A 76 15.50 5.13 -26.04
C GLY A 76 16.32 5.58 -27.23
N SER A 77 15.79 6.59 -27.90
CA SER A 77 16.51 7.34 -28.92
C SER A 77 16.39 8.83 -28.64
N SER A 78 17.48 9.55 -28.80
CA SER A 78 17.56 11.00 -28.70
C SER A 78 18.03 11.58 -30.02
N ILE A 79 17.48 12.74 -30.37
CA ILE A 79 17.91 13.53 -31.52
C ILE A 79 18.32 14.90 -31.01
N TYR A 80 19.56 15.28 -31.28
CA TYR A 80 20.10 16.58 -30.89
C TYR A 80 20.40 17.42 -32.13
N LYS A 81 20.10 18.72 -32.06
CA LYS A 81 20.49 19.70 -33.08
C LYS A 81 21.54 20.65 -32.55
N LEU A 82 22.59 20.84 -33.33
CA LEU A 82 23.69 21.74 -33.05
C LEU A 82 23.41 23.12 -33.68
N ASP A 83 23.70 24.18 -32.93
CA ASP A 83 23.88 25.51 -33.50
C ASP A 83 25.35 25.69 -33.91
N ARG A 84 25.60 25.80 -35.22
CA ARG A 84 26.96 25.95 -35.78
C ARG A 84 27.68 27.20 -35.31
N VAL A 85 26.95 28.25 -34.94
CA VAL A 85 27.57 29.53 -34.55
C VAL A 85 28.15 29.43 -33.15
N SER A 86 27.38 28.87 -32.20
CA SER A 86 27.82 28.71 -30.82
C SER A 86 28.58 27.41 -30.56
N GLY A 87 28.44 26.40 -31.43
CA GLY A 87 28.93 25.04 -31.19
C GLY A 87 28.18 24.31 -30.06
N LYS A 88 26.98 24.80 -29.70
CA LYS A 88 26.15 24.26 -28.61
C LYS A 88 24.87 23.63 -29.13
N LEU A 89 24.25 22.79 -28.32
CA LEU A 89 22.97 22.17 -28.62
C LEU A 89 21.84 23.19 -28.50
N CYS A 90 21.11 23.42 -29.59
CA CYS A 90 19.95 24.32 -29.60
C CYS A 90 18.64 23.55 -29.42
N SER A 91 18.61 22.25 -29.72
CA SER A 91 17.43 21.42 -29.52
C SER A 91 17.79 19.99 -29.13
N GLY A 92 16.96 19.40 -28.26
CA GLY A 92 16.95 17.97 -27.94
C GLY A 92 15.54 17.41 -28.09
N PHE A 93 15.43 16.20 -28.63
CA PHE A 93 14.18 15.48 -28.78
C PHE A 93 14.39 14.02 -28.36
N ASP A 94 13.78 13.64 -27.24
CA ASP A 94 13.93 12.32 -26.63
C ASP A 94 12.69 11.47 -26.83
N VAL A 95 12.93 10.26 -27.34
CA VAL A 95 11.97 9.17 -27.52
C VAL A 95 12.43 7.97 -26.71
N PRO A 96 12.17 7.93 -25.40
CA PRO A 96 12.32 6.70 -24.64
C PRO A 96 11.37 5.64 -25.19
N GLU A 97 11.72 4.36 -25.05
CA GLU A 97 10.80 3.26 -25.34
C GLU A 97 9.45 3.55 -24.67
N PRO A 98 8.34 3.54 -25.42
CA PRO A 98 7.04 3.87 -24.88
C PRO A 98 6.58 2.76 -23.95
N THR A 99 6.92 2.86 -22.66
CA THR A 99 6.15 2.21 -21.60
C THR A 99 4.81 2.94 -21.50
N VAL A 100 3.87 2.56 -22.38
CA VAL A 100 2.42 2.86 -22.39
C VAL A 100 2.07 4.26 -21.85
N LYS A 101 1.78 5.20 -22.78
CA LYS A 101 1.29 6.58 -22.54
C LYS A 101 0.54 6.76 -21.21
N SER A 102 1.27 7.17 -20.17
CA SER A 102 0.75 7.69 -18.89
C SER A 102 1.95 8.01 -17.98
N GLY A 103 2.42 9.26 -18.03
CA GLY A 103 3.66 9.73 -17.37
C GLY A 103 3.69 9.63 -15.82
N SER A 104 2.62 9.17 -15.17
CA SER A 104 2.61 8.82 -13.75
C SER A 104 2.56 7.31 -13.50
N ALA A 105 1.96 6.54 -14.40
CA ALA A 105 1.84 5.09 -14.26
C ALA A 105 3.17 4.39 -14.57
N SER A 106 3.95 4.86 -15.56
CA SER A 106 5.26 4.28 -15.89
C SER A 106 6.26 4.41 -14.74
N LEU A 107 6.36 5.59 -14.11
CA LEU A 107 7.18 5.81 -12.93
C LEU A 107 6.71 4.98 -11.72
N ALA A 108 5.40 4.84 -11.53
CA ALA A 108 4.85 3.98 -10.49
C ALA A 108 5.24 2.50 -10.72
N VAL A 109 5.17 2.02 -11.96
CA VAL A 109 5.57 0.67 -12.36
C VAL A 109 7.08 0.47 -12.19
N LEU A 110 7.92 1.41 -12.62
CA LEU A 110 9.37 1.34 -12.42
C LEU A 110 9.73 1.34 -10.93
N SER A 111 9.07 2.17 -10.13
CA SER A 111 9.26 2.20 -8.68
C SER A 111 8.84 0.87 -8.03
N LEU A 112 7.82 0.22 -8.58
CA LEU A 112 7.35 -1.09 -8.13
C LEU A 112 8.37 -2.18 -8.49
N VAL A 113 8.90 -2.18 -9.72
CA VAL A 113 9.95 -3.10 -10.16
C VAL A 113 11.20 -2.94 -9.29
N GLY A 114 11.66 -1.71 -9.05
CA GLY A 114 12.80 -1.46 -8.15
C GLY A 114 12.57 -2.03 -6.74
N ARG A 115 11.39 -1.85 -6.16
CA ARG A 115 11.04 -2.41 -4.84
C ARG A 115 10.98 -3.93 -4.83
N LEU A 116 10.57 -4.56 -5.92
CA LEU A 116 10.54 -6.02 -6.05
C LEU A 116 11.95 -6.60 -6.19
N LEU A 117 12.85 -5.89 -6.88
CA LEU A 117 14.27 -6.25 -6.94
C LEU A 117 14.93 -6.13 -5.56
N ASP A 118 14.63 -5.06 -4.81
CA ASP A 118 15.18 -4.84 -3.47
C ASP A 118 14.62 -5.80 -2.41
N GLU A 119 13.31 -6.06 -2.44
CA GLU A 119 12.61 -6.95 -1.52
C GLU A 119 11.71 -7.96 -2.26
N PRO A 120 12.27 -9.08 -2.76
CA PRO A 120 11.53 -10.07 -3.55
C PRO A 120 10.28 -10.63 -2.84
N ARG A 121 10.27 -10.64 -1.51
CA ARG A 121 9.10 -11.03 -0.69
C ARG A 121 7.84 -10.21 -0.98
N LYS A 122 7.97 -8.99 -1.52
CA LYS A 122 6.83 -8.12 -1.90
C LYS A 122 6.10 -8.60 -3.15
N ALA A 123 6.69 -9.54 -3.92
CA ALA A 123 6.02 -10.18 -5.05
C ALA A 123 4.77 -10.96 -4.62
N VAL A 124 4.76 -11.54 -3.41
CA VAL A 124 3.63 -12.31 -2.90
C VAL A 124 2.37 -11.45 -2.72
N PRO A 125 2.37 -10.36 -1.91
CA PRO A 125 1.19 -9.51 -1.81
C PRO A 125 0.83 -8.81 -3.12
N LEU A 126 1.79 -8.55 -4.01
CA LEU A 126 1.49 -7.99 -5.35
C LEU A 126 0.75 -8.99 -6.23
N ALA A 127 1.24 -10.23 -6.34
CA ALA A 127 0.57 -11.29 -7.10
C ALA A 127 -0.82 -11.57 -6.52
N ALA A 128 -0.92 -11.60 -5.19
CA ALA A 128 -2.18 -11.78 -4.49
C ALA A 128 -3.15 -10.61 -4.74
N PHE A 129 -2.66 -9.36 -4.83
CA PHE A 129 -3.46 -8.18 -5.19
C PHE A 129 -3.98 -8.26 -6.63
N ILE A 130 -3.11 -8.59 -7.59
CA ILE A 130 -3.51 -8.73 -8.99
C ILE A 130 -4.56 -9.83 -9.13
N PHE A 131 -4.32 -10.99 -8.50
CA PHE A 131 -5.27 -12.09 -8.49
C PHE A 131 -6.58 -11.70 -7.79
N TYR A 132 -6.51 -11.03 -6.63
CA TYR A 132 -7.68 -10.56 -5.90
C TYR A 132 -8.53 -9.63 -6.77
N CYS A 133 -7.92 -8.61 -7.38
CA CYS A 133 -8.63 -7.65 -8.22
C CYS A 133 -9.26 -8.32 -9.44
N TRP A 134 -8.51 -9.20 -10.11
CA TRP A 134 -9.05 -9.97 -11.22
C TRP A 134 -10.20 -10.87 -10.77
N PHE A 135 -10.02 -11.66 -9.72
CA PHE A 135 -10.97 -12.67 -9.29
C PHE A 135 -12.27 -12.06 -8.75
N VAL A 136 -12.16 -11.08 -7.84
CA VAL A 136 -13.32 -10.47 -7.19
C VAL A 136 -14.04 -9.50 -8.13
N PHE A 137 -13.33 -8.62 -8.86
CA PHE A 137 -14.01 -7.57 -9.62
C PHE A 137 -14.29 -7.93 -11.08
N LEU A 138 -13.42 -8.70 -11.75
CA LEU A 138 -13.46 -8.84 -13.22
C LEU A 138 -13.87 -10.24 -13.68
N SER A 139 -13.46 -11.26 -12.95
CA SER A 139 -13.65 -12.66 -13.33
C SER A 139 -15.12 -13.06 -13.32
N THR A 140 -15.52 -13.90 -14.26
CA THR A 140 -16.83 -14.55 -14.31
C THR A 140 -16.87 -15.86 -13.50
N VAL A 141 -15.73 -16.27 -12.92
CA VAL A 141 -15.64 -17.49 -12.10
C VAL A 141 -16.21 -17.27 -10.69
N ALA A 142 -16.03 -16.07 -10.14
CA ALA A 142 -16.62 -15.73 -8.84
C ALA A 142 -18.17 -15.68 -8.96
N PRO A 143 -18.89 -16.05 -7.89
CA PRO A 143 -20.35 -15.91 -7.82
C PRO A 143 -20.86 -14.54 -8.24
N GLY A 144 -22.05 -14.51 -8.84
CA GLY A 144 -22.75 -13.28 -9.21
C GLY A 144 -22.14 -12.49 -10.38
N PRO A 145 -22.83 -11.42 -10.82
CA PRO A 145 -22.34 -10.54 -11.88
C PRO A 145 -21.05 -9.84 -11.47
N ASN A 146 -20.16 -9.58 -12.44
CA ASN A 146 -18.89 -8.90 -12.16
C ASN A 146 -19.11 -7.41 -11.80
N ALA A 147 -18.08 -6.76 -11.27
CA ALA A 147 -18.20 -5.40 -10.75
C ALA A 147 -18.59 -4.35 -11.81
N LEU A 148 -18.37 -4.66 -13.09
CA LEU A 148 -18.75 -3.79 -14.22
C LEU A 148 -20.22 -3.92 -14.60
N SER A 149 -20.92 -4.93 -14.05
CA SER A 149 -22.33 -5.25 -14.33
C SER A 149 -23.20 -5.27 -13.07
N LEU A 150 -22.78 -4.53 -12.03
CA LEU A 150 -23.53 -4.43 -10.78
C LEU A 150 -24.92 -3.86 -11.01
N ASP A 151 -25.93 -4.55 -10.49
CA ASP A 151 -27.30 -4.11 -10.56
C ASP A 151 -27.62 -3.09 -9.44
N PRO A 152 -28.69 -2.28 -9.61
CA PRO A 152 -29.08 -1.31 -8.60
C PRO A 152 -29.43 -1.91 -7.23
N ALA A 153 -29.85 -3.18 -7.15
CA ALA A 153 -30.18 -3.79 -5.87
C ALA A 153 -28.91 -4.08 -5.05
N THR A 154 -27.80 -4.48 -5.68
CA THR A 154 -26.51 -4.59 -4.96
C THR A 154 -26.09 -3.26 -4.34
N TRP A 155 -26.28 -2.14 -5.04
CA TRP A 155 -25.96 -0.81 -4.49
C TRP A 155 -26.86 -0.43 -3.29
N ALA A 156 -28.13 -0.84 -3.32
CA ALA A 156 -29.02 -0.67 -2.18
C ALA A 156 -28.56 -1.54 -0.98
N GLU A 157 -28.14 -2.78 -1.23
CA GLU A 157 -27.62 -3.67 -0.20
C GLU A 157 -26.34 -3.12 0.45
N VAL A 158 -25.38 -2.62 -0.34
CA VAL A 158 -24.16 -1.96 0.18
C VAL A 158 -24.52 -0.78 1.08
N ARG A 159 -25.46 0.06 0.65
CA ARG A 159 -25.94 1.20 1.45
C ARG A 159 -26.57 0.72 2.76
N ASP A 160 -27.43 -0.28 2.69
CA ASP A 160 -28.19 -0.78 3.85
C ASP A 160 -27.26 -1.45 4.87
N LEU A 161 -26.25 -2.21 4.41
CA LEU A 161 -25.17 -2.72 5.24
C LEU A 161 -24.38 -1.59 5.90
N SER A 162 -24.07 -0.54 5.14
CA SER A 162 -23.33 0.63 5.63
C SER A 162 -24.14 1.43 6.67
N LEU A 163 -25.46 1.50 6.55
CA LEU A 163 -26.33 2.09 7.58
C LEU A 163 -26.30 1.28 8.88
N ASN A 164 -26.12 -0.03 8.78
CA ASN A 164 -25.98 -0.95 9.91
C ASN A 164 -24.51 -1.13 10.38
N PHE A 165 -23.63 -0.16 10.07
CA PHE A 165 -22.23 -0.16 10.47
C PHE A 165 -22.05 -0.35 11.98
N TRP A 166 -21.17 -1.28 12.34
CA TRP A 166 -20.90 -1.81 13.69
C TRP A 166 -22.15 -2.18 14.49
N LEU A 167 -23.24 -2.51 13.79
CA LEU A 167 -24.54 -2.82 14.40
C LEU A 167 -25.09 -1.70 15.30
N VAL A 168 -24.63 -0.45 15.08
CA VAL A 168 -25.02 0.71 15.90
C VAL A 168 -26.48 1.05 15.66
N MET A 169 -26.89 1.24 14.40
CA MET A 169 -28.28 1.58 14.07
C MET A 169 -29.26 0.46 14.45
N PRO A 170 -29.00 -0.83 14.15
CA PRO A 170 -29.85 -1.92 14.63
C PRO A 170 -30.04 -1.94 16.14
N SER A 171 -29.02 -1.53 16.91
CA SER A 171 -29.06 -1.53 18.38
C SER A 171 -29.76 -0.31 18.98
N LEU A 172 -29.54 0.88 18.41
CA LEU A 172 -30.03 2.15 18.95
C LEU A 172 -31.37 2.60 18.36
N ALA A 173 -31.64 2.25 17.10
CA ALA A 173 -32.82 2.67 16.36
C ALA A 173 -33.33 1.51 15.46
N PRO A 174 -33.75 0.37 16.04
CA PRO A 174 -34.14 -0.82 15.28
C PRO A 174 -35.28 -0.57 14.29
N GLN A 175 -36.18 0.37 14.60
CA GLN A 175 -37.33 0.72 13.74
C GLN A 175 -36.93 1.47 12.46
N SER A 176 -35.74 2.08 12.44
CA SER A 176 -35.22 2.82 11.29
C SER A 176 -34.08 2.07 10.58
N SER A 177 -33.64 0.94 11.15
CA SER A 177 -32.55 0.12 10.63
C SER A 177 -33.06 -0.72 9.45
N PRO A 178 -32.36 -0.70 8.29
CA PRO A 178 -32.62 -1.64 7.21
C PRO A 178 -32.58 -3.09 7.70
N VAL A 179 -33.45 -3.95 7.15
CA VAL A 179 -33.58 -5.35 7.54
C VAL A 179 -32.88 -6.24 6.52
N LEU A 180 -31.72 -6.77 6.88
CA LEU A 180 -30.91 -7.65 6.05
C LEU A 180 -30.77 -9.04 6.67
N HIS A 181 -30.22 -9.99 5.93
CA HIS A 181 -29.95 -11.32 6.44
C HIS A 181 -28.96 -11.26 7.62
N PRO A 182 -29.26 -11.83 8.80
CA PRO A 182 -28.44 -11.62 10.00
C PRO A 182 -27.00 -12.14 9.84
N CYS A 183 -26.79 -13.26 9.14
CA CYS A 183 -25.44 -13.77 8.85
C CYS A 183 -24.64 -12.86 7.93
N LEU A 184 -25.29 -12.17 6.98
CA LEU A 184 -24.63 -11.21 6.10
C LEU A 184 -24.21 -9.96 6.87
N GLU A 185 -25.10 -9.41 7.70
CA GLU A 185 -24.77 -8.28 8.58
C GLU A 185 -23.64 -8.62 9.55
N GLY A 186 -23.68 -9.83 10.11
CA GLY A 186 -22.61 -10.34 10.99
C GLY A 186 -21.27 -10.48 10.26
N LEU A 187 -21.28 -11.03 9.04
CA LEU A 187 -20.08 -11.17 8.22
C LEU A 187 -19.46 -9.79 7.89
N PHE A 188 -20.29 -8.86 7.42
CA PHE A 188 -19.87 -7.51 7.07
C PHE A 188 -19.28 -6.75 8.27
N ASN A 189 -19.95 -6.78 9.43
CA ASN A 189 -19.48 -6.08 10.61
C ASN A 189 -18.24 -6.72 11.25
N LEU A 190 -18.11 -8.04 11.17
CA LEU A 190 -16.87 -8.73 11.55
C LEU A 190 -15.70 -8.30 10.66
N LEU A 191 -15.92 -8.23 9.34
CA LEU A 191 -14.92 -7.77 8.38
C LEU A 191 -14.43 -6.36 8.70
N LEU A 192 -15.34 -5.43 8.97
CA LEU A 192 -15.00 -4.06 9.33
C LEU A 192 -14.29 -3.95 10.68
N ALA A 193 -14.73 -4.73 11.68
CA ALA A 193 -14.05 -4.82 12.96
C ALA A 193 -12.60 -5.33 12.80
N TRP A 194 -12.39 -6.32 11.92
CA TRP A 194 -11.04 -6.80 11.60
C TRP A 194 -10.24 -5.74 10.85
N ALA A 195 -10.81 -5.07 9.85
CA ALA A 195 -10.17 -3.95 9.17
C ALA A 195 -9.74 -2.85 10.17
N ALA A 196 -10.57 -2.57 11.18
CA ALA A 196 -10.28 -1.60 12.23
C ALA A 196 -9.18 -2.05 13.19
N LEU A 197 -9.03 -3.35 13.48
CA LEU A 197 -7.93 -3.88 14.28
C LEU A 197 -6.55 -3.55 13.69
N PHE A 198 -6.44 -3.40 12.37
CA PHE A 198 -5.18 -2.97 11.77
C PHE A 198 -4.72 -1.57 12.23
N SER A 199 -5.60 -0.73 12.80
CA SER A 199 -5.18 0.50 13.51
C SER A 199 -4.16 0.25 14.63
N GLY A 200 -3.98 -0.99 15.10
CA GLY A 200 -2.86 -1.36 15.98
C GLY A 200 -1.47 -1.13 15.36
N PHE A 201 -1.35 -1.05 14.04
CA PHE A 201 -0.06 -0.89 13.33
C PHE A 201 0.17 0.54 12.83
N MET A 202 -0.38 1.56 13.50
CA MET A 202 -0.26 2.97 13.06
C MET A 202 1.18 3.49 12.98
N VAL A 203 2.13 2.79 13.59
CA VAL A 203 3.57 3.07 13.54
C VAL A 203 4.25 2.42 12.32
N ASP A 204 3.56 1.56 11.56
CA ASP A 204 4.06 0.87 10.36
C ASP A 204 4.37 1.80 9.17
N GLY A 205 5.37 1.40 8.38
CA GLY A 205 5.85 2.15 7.23
C GLY A 205 6.81 3.31 7.54
N LYS A 206 7.33 3.41 8.77
CA LYS A 206 8.27 4.45 9.19
C LYS A 206 9.71 3.95 9.35
N VAL A 207 10.67 4.84 9.10
CA VAL A 207 12.10 4.61 9.31
C VAL A 207 12.45 4.99 10.75
N ALA A 208 13.13 4.10 11.48
CA ALA A 208 13.66 4.41 12.81
C ALA A 208 14.80 5.46 12.69
N GLY A 209 14.78 6.52 13.51
CA GLY A 209 15.83 7.55 13.57
C GLY A 209 15.52 8.89 12.89
N GLU A 210 14.29 9.11 12.40
CA GLU A 210 13.92 10.45 11.88
C GLU A 210 13.87 11.49 13.01
N SER A 211 14.81 12.45 12.97
CA SER A 211 14.84 13.57 13.91
C SER A 211 13.54 14.39 13.84
N THR A 212 13.13 14.93 14.98
CA THR A 212 11.93 15.77 15.09
C THR A 212 11.98 16.99 14.16
N GLN A 213 13.18 17.39 13.74
CA GLN A 213 13.45 18.54 12.88
C GLN A 213 13.19 18.24 11.38
N ALA A 214 13.64 17.08 10.86
CA ALA A 214 13.31 16.62 9.50
C ALA A 214 11.77 16.46 9.30
N ARG A 215 11.06 16.14 10.40
CA ARG A 215 9.60 16.01 10.47
C ARG A 215 8.84 17.33 10.35
N LYS A 216 9.50 18.47 10.62
CA LYS A 216 8.91 19.82 10.56
C LYS A 216 9.19 20.53 9.23
N THR A 217 10.37 20.33 8.65
CA THR A 217 10.80 21.02 7.43
C THR A 217 10.39 20.31 6.15
N GLY A 218 10.02 19.01 6.19
CA GLY A 218 9.78 18.22 4.98
C GLY A 218 11.05 17.95 4.16
N GLU A 219 12.19 18.43 4.66
CA GLU A 219 13.52 18.20 4.12
C GLU A 219 14.11 16.99 4.84
N GLY A 220 14.06 15.86 4.16
CA GLY A 220 14.45 14.56 4.67
C GLY A 220 13.54 13.52 4.04
N ARG A 221 14.10 12.38 3.61
CA ARG A 221 13.39 11.27 2.94
C ARG A 221 12.39 10.54 3.87
N GLY A 222 11.72 11.26 4.76
CA GLY A 222 10.77 10.75 5.73
C GLY A 222 9.36 10.68 5.18
N GLY A 223 8.76 9.52 5.35
CA GLY A 223 7.42 9.22 4.85
C GLY A 223 6.36 10.19 5.41
N PRO A 224 5.22 10.33 4.71
CA PRO A 224 4.17 11.26 5.13
C PRO A 224 3.70 11.01 6.56
N LYS A 225 3.32 12.09 7.25
CA LYS A 225 2.68 12.06 8.57
C LYS A 225 1.48 11.10 8.51
N ASN A 226 1.42 10.13 9.42
CA ASN A 226 0.38 9.10 9.51
C ASN A 226 0.29 8.19 8.27
N ALA A 227 1.41 7.69 7.76
CA ALA A 227 1.46 6.85 6.56
C ALA A 227 0.43 5.71 6.53
N PHE A 228 0.02 5.13 7.67
CA PHE A 228 -0.94 4.03 7.69
C PHE A 228 -2.41 4.41 7.91
N LEU A 229 -2.71 5.59 8.51
CA LEU A 229 -4.09 5.97 8.83
C LEU A 229 -5.01 6.05 7.61
N PRO A 230 -4.61 6.67 6.47
CA PRO A 230 -5.43 6.67 5.26
C PRO A 230 -5.75 5.26 4.76
N TYR A 231 -4.82 4.30 4.94
CA TYR A 231 -5.04 2.92 4.55
C TYR A 231 -6.03 2.23 5.47
N VAL A 232 -5.93 2.39 6.80
CA VAL A 232 -6.91 1.82 7.74
C VAL A 232 -8.32 2.36 7.49
N LEU A 233 -8.45 3.65 7.20
CA LEU A 233 -9.73 4.25 6.81
C LEU A 233 -10.21 3.73 5.45
N GLY A 234 -9.32 3.65 4.46
CA GLY A 234 -9.64 3.08 3.15
C GLY A 234 -10.05 1.61 3.22
N MET A 235 -9.47 0.84 4.14
CA MET A 235 -9.83 -0.56 4.39
C MET A 235 -11.25 -0.73 4.94
N GLN A 236 -11.85 0.32 5.55
CA GLN A 236 -13.26 0.28 5.95
C GLN A 236 -14.22 0.30 4.75
N LEU A 237 -13.75 0.70 3.57
CA LEU A 237 -14.57 0.78 2.34
C LEU A 237 -14.14 -0.24 1.29
N LEU A 238 -12.82 -0.43 1.13
CA LEU A 238 -12.21 -1.20 0.04
C LEU A 238 -11.25 -2.29 0.54
N THR A 239 -11.28 -2.61 1.85
CA THR A 239 -10.69 -3.81 2.45
C THR A 239 -9.32 -4.20 1.84
N ASN A 240 -9.23 -5.33 1.13
CA ASN A 240 -7.99 -5.83 0.56
C ASN A 240 -7.51 -5.09 -0.69
N ALA A 241 -8.40 -4.38 -1.39
CA ALA A 241 -8.00 -3.50 -2.49
C ALA A 241 -7.16 -2.31 -2.01
N VAL A 242 -7.22 -1.97 -0.70
CA VAL A 242 -6.35 -0.97 -0.06
C VAL A 242 -5.21 -1.63 0.73
N TYR A 243 -5.49 -2.74 1.42
CA TYR A 243 -4.51 -3.40 2.28
C TYR A 243 -3.33 -4.03 1.52
N LEU A 244 -3.58 -4.76 0.43
CA LEU A 244 -2.51 -5.44 -0.29
C LEU A 244 -1.55 -4.46 -0.98
N PRO A 245 -2.04 -3.39 -1.66
CA PRO A 245 -1.14 -2.34 -2.15
C PRO A 245 -0.31 -1.71 -1.04
N TYR A 246 -0.87 -1.53 0.17
CA TYR A 246 -0.08 -1.05 1.30
C TYR A 246 1.10 -1.97 1.62
N LEU A 247 0.88 -3.29 1.68
CA LEU A 247 1.95 -4.25 1.95
C LEU A 247 3.07 -4.24 0.90
N VAL A 248 2.72 -3.94 -0.35
CA VAL A 248 3.68 -3.78 -1.46
C VAL A 248 4.41 -2.45 -1.37
N LEU A 249 3.69 -1.37 -1.05
CA LEU A 249 4.22 -0.01 -1.12
C LEU A 249 4.96 0.44 0.15
N ARG A 250 4.70 -0.18 1.30
CA ARG A 250 5.33 0.18 2.56
C ARG A 250 6.86 -0.03 2.52
N LYS A 251 7.58 0.89 3.17
CA LYS A 251 9.02 0.77 3.38
C LYS A 251 9.25 0.11 4.73
N ASN A 252 9.90 -1.06 4.71
CA ASN A 252 10.27 -1.79 5.92
C ASN A 252 11.75 -1.54 6.23
N VAL A 253 12.09 -0.29 6.55
CA VAL A 253 13.47 0.06 6.94
C VAL A 253 13.54 0.07 8.46
N TRP A 254 13.75 -1.10 9.04
CA TRP A 254 14.25 -1.19 10.41
C TRP A 254 15.76 -1.31 10.34
N LYS A 255 16.46 -0.17 10.39
CA LYS A 255 17.88 -0.15 10.74
C LYS A 255 17.95 -0.06 12.27
N PRO A 256 18.59 -1.01 12.97
CA PRO A 256 19.10 -0.72 14.29
C PRO A 256 20.13 0.38 14.08
N ALA A 257 19.83 1.59 14.53
CA ALA A 257 20.76 2.69 14.37
C ALA A 257 22.03 2.35 15.15
N ASP A 258 23.16 2.31 14.46
CA ASP A 258 24.48 2.52 15.05
C ASP A 258 24.63 3.98 15.58
N GLU A 259 23.52 4.74 15.65
CA GLU A 259 23.45 6.06 16.24
C GLU A 259 23.22 5.97 17.75
N PRO A 260 23.94 6.79 18.54
CA PRO A 260 23.81 6.80 19.99
C PRO A 260 22.36 7.09 20.41
N ALA A 261 21.92 6.39 21.47
CA ALA A 261 20.60 6.52 22.07
C ALA A 261 20.28 7.99 22.40
N GLY A 262 19.54 8.66 21.52
CA GLY A 262 19.48 10.12 21.55
C GLY A 262 18.31 10.73 20.80
N GLU A 263 17.11 10.16 20.90
CA GLU A 263 15.85 10.92 20.96
C GLU A 263 14.67 9.94 21.17
N ARG A 264 13.81 10.20 22.16
CA ARG A 264 12.59 9.42 22.40
C ARG A 264 11.69 9.46 21.17
N TYR A 265 11.17 8.30 20.76
CA TYR A 265 10.17 8.22 19.70
C TYR A 265 8.93 9.02 20.10
N THR A 266 8.67 10.15 19.44
CA THR A 266 7.49 10.99 19.71
C THR A 266 6.30 10.49 18.89
N LEU A 267 5.35 9.85 19.58
CA LEU A 267 4.11 9.35 18.97
C LEU A 267 3.14 10.51 18.68
N THR A 268 2.51 10.48 17.51
CA THR A 268 1.33 11.31 17.26
C THR A 268 0.14 10.81 18.08
N LYS A 269 -0.92 11.62 18.20
CA LYS A 269 -2.16 11.18 18.88
C LYS A 269 -2.73 9.89 18.28
N ALA A 270 -2.67 9.76 16.96
CA ALA A 270 -3.19 8.60 16.24
C ALA A 270 -2.31 7.35 16.47
N GLU A 271 -0.99 7.52 16.57
CA GLU A 271 -0.06 6.45 16.92
C GLU A 271 -0.19 6.03 18.38
N ALA A 272 -0.33 6.99 19.30
CA ALA A 272 -0.60 6.71 20.71
C ALA A 272 -1.93 5.95 20.89
N LEU A 273 -2.94 6.28 20.08
CA LEU A 273 -4.19 5.53 20.04
C LEU A 273 -3.98 4.11 19.49
N GLY A 274 -3.18 3.93 18.43
CA GLY A 274 -2.83 2.62 17.89
C GLY A 274 -2.01 1.75 18.86
N GLU A 275 -1.21 2.35 19.74
CA GLU A 275 -0.50 1.66 20.82
C GLU A 275 -1.39 1.36 22.05
N SER A 276 -2.57 1.98 22.14
CA SER A 276 -3.51 1.74 23.23
C SER A 276 -4.15 0.35 23.13
N LYS A 277 -4.49 -0.21 24.30
CA LYS A 277 -5.24 -1.47 24.41
C LYS A 277 -6.75 -1.29 24.28
N ILE A 278 -7.24 -0.05 24.29
CA ILE A 278 -8.69 0.23 24.22
C ILE A 278 -9.27 -0.10 22.84
N PRO A 279 -8.71 0.38 21.71
CA PRO A 279 -9.29 0.09 20.40
C PRO A 279 -9.36 -1.43 20.08
N PRO A 280 -8.30 -2.24 20.31
CA PRO A 280 -8.40 -3.68 20.11
C PRO A 280 -9.52 -4.33 20.92
N LEU A 281 -9.71 -3.92 22.19
CA LEU A 281 -10.80 -4.43 23.03
C LEU A 281 -12.17 -4.12 22.43
N VAL A 282 -12.38 -2.87 21.98
CA VAL A 282 -13.63 -2.44 21.34
C VAL A 282 -13.90 -3.24 20.06
N PHE A 283 -12.90 -3.36 19.17
CA PHE A 283 -13.09 -4.04 17.89
C PHE A 283 -13.28 -5.55 18.06
N ILE A 284 -12.60 -6.20 19.00
CA ILE A 284 -12.89 -7.60 19.37
C ILE A 284 -14.34 -7.72 19.84
N GLY A 285 -14.80 -6.79 20.69
CA GLY A 285 -16.19 -6.74 21.15
C GLY A 285 -17.19 -6.64 20.00
N VAL A 286 -16.96 -5.74 19.04
CA VAL A 286 -17.80 -5.60 17.83
C VAL A 286 -17.79 -6.88 17.00
N GLY A 287 -16.64 -7.51 16.79
CA GLY A 287 -16.56 -8.78 16.05
C GLY A 287 -17.31 -9.92 16.73
N LEU A 288 -17.19 -10.05 18.06
CA LEU A 288 -17.94 -11.05 18.83
C LEU A 288 -19.45 -10.76 18.82
N LEU A 289 -19.84 -9.49 18.92
CA LEU A 289 -21.23 -9.07 18.78
C LEU A 289 -21.77 -9.41 17.38
N SER A 290 -20.94 -9.27 16.34
CA SER A 290 -21.32 -9.60 14.96
C SER A 290 -21.56 -11.10 14.77
N LEU A 291 -20.75 -11.95 15.41
CA LEU A 291 -20.98 -13.40 15.44
C LEU A 291 -22.27 -13.76 16.20
N ALA A 292 -22.52 -13.11 17.33
CA ALA A 292 -23.76 -13.31 18.08
C ALA A 292 -24.98 -12.83 17.27
N TRP A 293 -24.86 -11.69 16.56
CA TRP A 293 -25.90 -11.14 15.71
C TRP A 293 -26.30 -12.12 14.60
N ALA A 294 -25.32 -12.74 13.93
CA ALA A 294 -25.57 -13.76 12.91
C ALA A 294 -26.46 -14.91 13.41
N GLY A 295 -26.25 -15.35 14.66
CA GLY A 295 -26.99 -16.46 15.25
C GLY A 295 -28.33 -16.07 15.90
N LEU A 296 -28.44 -14.87 16.46
CA LEU A 296 -29.53 -14.53 17.38
C LEU A 296 -30.47 -13.43 16.85
N ALA A 297 -29.98 -12.54 15.98
CA ALA A 297 -30.76 -11.39 15.55
C ALA A 297 -31.85 -11.77 14.52
N ARG A 298 -32.88 -10.92 14.42
CA ARG A 298 -33.94 -10.99 13.40
C ARG A 298 -34.68 -12.33 13.31
N GLY A 299 -34.87 -12.99 14.45
CA GLY A 299 -35.57 -14.27 14.55
C GLY A 299 -37.02 -14.24 14.05
N GLU A 300 -37.68 -13.08 14.14
CA GLU A 300 -39.05 -12.90 13.65
C GLU A 300 -39.16 -13.00 12.11
N VAL A 301 -38.10 -12.63 11.39
CA VAL A 301 -38.10 -12.57 9.91
C VAL A 301 -37.39 -13.77 9.30
N TYR A 302 -36.26 -14.19 9.89
CA TYR A 302 -35.39 -15.24 9.34
C TYR A 302 -35.43 -16.55 10.14
N GLY A 303 -36.41 -16.71 11.03
CA GLY A 303 -36.52 -17.87 11.92
C GLY A 303 -35.44 -17.91 13.00
N VAL A 304 -35.57 -18.79 13.99
CA VAL A 304 -34.59 -18.96 15.08
C VAL A 304 -33.64 -20.14 14.82
N GLU A 305 -33.98 -21.01 13.88
CA GLU A 305 -33.21 -22.22 13.60
C GLU A 305 -31.89 -21.90 12.87
N LEU A 306 -30.76 -22.28 13.49
CA LEU A 306 -29.44 -21.99 12.95
C LEU A 306 -29.12 -22.75 11.66
N SER A 307 -29.69 -23.94 11.48
CA SER A 307 -29.49 -24.78 10.29
C SER A 307 -30.07 -24.11 9.04
N GLU A 308 -31.31 -23.61 9.15
CA GLU A 308 -32.04 -22.92 8.07
C GLU A 308 -31.34 -21.62 7.69
N ARG A 309 -30.95 -20.82 8.69
CA ARG A 309 -30.18 -19.58 8.51
C ARG A 309 -28.84 -19.82 7.82
N TRP A 310 -28.14 -20.89 8.21
CA TRP A 310 -26.88 -21.24 7.57
C TRP A 310 -27.10 -21.66 6.12
N SER A 311 -28.13 -22.46 5.86
CA SER A 311 -28.48 -22.89 4.50
C SER A 311 -28.84 -21.73 3.59
N SER A 312 -29.68 -20.79 4.05
CA SER A 312 -30.03 -19.58 3.28
C SER A 312 -28.80 -18.67 3.09
N PHE A 313 -27.96 -18.54 4.11
CA PHE A 313 -26.72 -17.78 4.00
C PHE A 313 -25.75 -18.38 2.98
N VAL A 314 -25.58 -19.71 2.96
CA VAL A 314 -24.74 -20.39 1.97
C VAL A 314 -25.26 -20.15 0.55
N GLN A 315 -26.59 -20.17 0.35
CA GLN A 315 -27.17 -19.84 -0.95
C GLN A 315 -26.84 -18.41 -1.39
N ILE A 316 -26.92 -17.43 -0.48
CA ILE A 316 -26.51 -16.04 -0.75
C ILE A 316 -25.02 -16.00 -1.09
N LEU A 317 -24.17 -16.65 -0.29
CA LEU A 317 -22.72 -16.68 -0.49
C LEU A 317 -22.30 -17.27 -1.85
N THR A 318 -23.04 -18.23 -2.39
CA THR A 318 -22.75 -18.86 -3.68
C THR A 318 -23.38 -18.17 -4.88
N THR A 319 -24.27 -17.20 -4.65
CA THR A 319 -25.04 -16.54 -5.72
C THR A 319 -24.67 -15.06 -5.85
N ASP A 320 -24.46 -14.40 -4.72
CA ASP A 320 -24.18 -12.97 -4.62
C ASP A 320 -22.68 -12.70 -4.50
N ARG A 321 -22.20 -11.79 -5.36
CA ARG A 321 -20.78 -11.42 -5.43
C ARG A 321 -20.34 -10.62 -4.22
N LEU A 322 -21.20 -9.71 -3.74
CA LEU A 322 -20.87 -8.82 -2.64
C LEU A 322 -20.57 -9.62 -1.37
N THR A 323 -21.50 -10.50 -1.01
CA THR A 323 -21.38 -11.41 0.13
C THR A 323 -20.17 -12.34 -0.01
N PHE A 324 -19.98 -12.90 -1.20
CA PHE A 324 -18.80 -13.72 -1.48
C PHE A 324 -17.49 -12.95 -1.30
N SER A 325 -17.43 -11.69 -1.74
CA SER A 325 -16.24 -10.85 -1.62
C SER A 325 -15.84 -10.62 -0.16
N PHE A 326 -16.80 -10.50 0.76
CA PHE A 326 -16.51 -10.35 2.20
C PHE A 326 -15.83 -11.60 2.78
N ALA A 327 -16.22 -12.81 2.34
CA ALA A 327 -15.57 -14.04 2.76
C ALA A 327 -14.14 -14.15 2.21
N VAL A 328 -13.93 -13.77 0.94
CA VAL A 328 -12.59 -13.65 0.35
C VAL A 328 -11.75 -12.64 1.11
N ASP A 329 -12.35 -11.51 1.52
CA ASP A 329 -11.65 -10.47 2.25
C ASP A 329 -11.14 -10.95 3.61
N LEU A 330 -11.97 -11.67 4.37
CA LEU A 330 -11.57 -12.27 5.64
C LEU A 330 -10.44 -13.29 5.47
N LEU A 331 -10.48 -14.09 4.39
CA LEU A 331 -9.40 -15.03 4.08
C LEU A 331 -8.08 -14.28 3.82
N TYR A 332 -8.12 -13.21 3.03
CA TYR A 332 -6.93 -12.42 2.74
C TYR A 332 -6.40 -11.71 3.99
N PHE A 333 -7.26 -11.16 4.85
CA PHE A 333 -6.82 -10.63 6.15
C PHE A 333 -6.16 -11.70 7.00
N TRP A 334 -6.71 -12.92 7.03
CA TRP A 334 -6.12 -14.02 7.77
C TRP A 334 -4.73 -14.41 7.26
N VAL A 335 -4.58 -14.54 5.94
CA VAL A 335 -3.30 -14.90 5.32
C VAL A 335 -2.28 -13.79 5.52
N PHE A 336 -2.66 -12.54 5.24
CA PHE A 336 -1.70 -11.44 5.14
C PHE A 336 -1.44 -10.68 6.45
N GLN A 337 -2.27 -10.80 7.49
CA GLN A 337 -2.00 -10.17 8.79
C GLN A 337 -0.61 -10.51 9.33
N GLY A 338 -0.11 -11.72 9.05
CA GLY A 338 1.20 -12.20 9.48
C GLY A 338 2.36 -11.29 9.04
N TRP A 339 2.25 -10.64 7.88
CA TRP A 339 3.28 -9.73 7.36
C TRP A 339 3.46 -8.50 8.26
N LEU A 340 2.38 -7.99 8.85
CA LEU A 340 2.45 -6.87 9.79
C LEU A 340 2.93 -7.33 11.16
N LEU A 341 2.48 -8.50 11.63
CA LEU A 341 2.89 -9.08 12.90
C LEU A 341 4.41 -9.32 12.93
N ASP A 342 4.98 -9.88 11.85
CA ASP A 342 6.42 -10.17 11.74
C ASP A 342 7.30 -8.93 11.80
N ASP A 343 6.83 -7.80 11.29
CA ASP A 343 7.61 -6.56 11.30
C ASP A 343 7.35 -5.74 12.57
N ASP A 344 6.15 -5.81 13.15
CA ASP A 344 5.82 -5.18 14.44
C ASP A 344 6.58 -5.83 15.61
N ILE A 345 6.68 -7.15 15.66
CA ILE A 345 7.45 -7.84 16.71
C ILE A 345 8.94 -7.50 16.65
N LYS A 346 9.52 -7.42 15.44
CA LYS A 346 10.94 -7.07 15.24
C LYS A 346 11.23 -5.66 15.77
N ARG A 347 10.31 -4.71 15.55
CA ARG A 347 10.41 -3.35 16.10
C ARG A 347 10.36 -3.31 17.62
N ARG A 348 9.79 -4.34 18.27
CA ARG A 348 9.61 -4.44 19.72
C ARG A 348 10.66 -5.32 20.41
N GLY A 349 11.72 -5.71 19.69
CA GLY A 349 12.81 -6.51 20.26
C GLY A 349 12.62 -8.02 20.20
N GLY A 350 11.62 -8.51 19.45
CA GLY A 350 11.49 -9.94 19.14
C GLY A 350 10.76 -10.79 20.20
N GLU A 351 10.41 -10.23 21.35
CA GLU A 351 9.73 -10.98 22.43
C GLU A 351 8.22 -10.73 22.45
N VAL A 352 7.43 -11.80 22.34
CA VAL A 352 5.98 -11.79 22.58
C VAL A 352 5.67 -12.66 23.79
N GLY A 353 5.91 -12.12 24.99
CA GLY A 353 5.55 -12.77 26.26
C GLY A 353 5.77 -14.29 26.27
N LYS A 354 4.76 -15.04 26.71
CA LYS A 354 4.77 -16.52 26.76
C LYS A 354 4.13 -17.20 25.55
N ILE A 355 3.52 -16.44 24.62
CA ILE A 355 2.68 -17.00 23.56
C ILE A 355 3.43 -16.90 22.23
N SER A 356 3.52 -18.02 21.50
CA SER A 356 4.21 -18.04 20.21
C SER A 356 3.54 -17.14 19.17
N LEU A 357 4.36 -16.44 18.37
CA LEU A 357 3.89 -15.63 17.24
C LEU A 357 3.07 -16.44 16.23
N SER A 358 3.45 -17.71 16.02
CA SER A 358 2.75 -18.63 15.13
C SER A 358 1.29 -18.85 15.54
N LEU A 359 1.00 -18.89 16.84
CA LEU A 359 -0.37 -19.04 17.33
C LEU A 359 -1.24 -17.81 17.00
N PHE A 360 -0.68 -16.60 17.16
CA PHE A 360 -1.39 -15.38 16.79
C PHE A 360 -1.69 -15.29 15.29
N LYS A 361 -0.81 -15.79 14.44
CA LYS A 361 -1.05 -15.87 12.99
C LYS A 361 -2.08 -16.95 12.63
N ALA A 362 -2.06 -18.08 13.33
CA ALA A 362 -2.96 -19.20 13.07
C ALA A 362 -4.42 -18.87 13.40
N MET A 363 -4.67 -18.04 14.42
CA MET A 363 -6.03 -17.67 14.82
C MET A 363 -6.55 -16.45 14.04
N PRO A 364 -7.53 -16.61 13.12
CA PRO A 364 -8.13 -15.49 12.41
C PRO A 364 -8.82 -14.55 13.41
N PHE A 365 -8.71 -13.23 13.18
CA PHE A 365 -9.31 -12.14 13.97
C PHE A 365 -8.86 -12.06 15.44
N LEU A 366 -9.18 -13.06 16.25
CA LEU A 366 -8.84 -13.12 17.68
C LEU A 366 -7.33 -13.20 17.92
N GLY A 367 -6.58 -13.85 17.02
CA GLY A 367 -5.12 -13.89 17.10
C GLY A 367 -4.51 -12.49 16.98
N LEU A 368 -4.97 -11.69 16.02
CA LEU A 368 -4.54 -10.30 15.88
C LEU A 368 -4.94 -9.47 17.11
N GLY A 369 -6.19 -9.57 17.55
CA GLY A 369 -6.66 -8.87 18.74
C GLY A 369 -5.83 -9.20 19.99
N ALA A 370 -5.59 -10.49 20.24
CA ALA A 370 -4.79 -10.94 21.38
C ALA A 370 -3.32 -10.51 21.27
N TYR A 371 -2.75 -10.53 20.06
CA TYR A 371 -1.40 -10.00 19.81
C TYR A 371 -1.31 -8.51 20.20
N LEU A 372 -2.24 -7.67 19.73
CA LEU A 372 -2.24 -6.24 20.04
C LEU A 372 -2.40 -5.95 21.55
N MET A 373 -3.10 -6.82 22.27
CA MET A 373 -3.29 -6.72 23.72
C MET A 373 -2.05 -7.14 24.53
N THR A 374 -1.22 -8.04 23.98
CA THR A 374 -0.10 -8.69 24.68
C THR A 374 1.29 -8.26 24.21
N ARG A 375 1.40 -7.62 23.05
CA ARG A 375 2.67 -7.12 22.51
C ARG A 375 3.35 -6.15 23.48
N SER A 376 4.67 -6.22 23.52
CA SER A 376 5.50 -5.31 24.29
C SER A 376 5.35 -3.87 23.82
N PRO A 377 5.48 -2.86 24.70
CA PRO A 377 5.51 -1.47 24.26
C PRO A 377 6.68 -1.27 23.29
N LEU A 378 6.56 -0.27 22.40
CA LEU A 378 7.67 0.09 21.52
C LEU A 378 8.90 0.41 22.36
N LEU A 379 10.04 -0.20 22.01
CA LEU A 379 11.30 0.05 22.69
C LEU A 379 11.61 1.55 22.57
N PRO A 380 11.79 2.29 23.69
CA PRO A 380 12.46 3.56 23.61
C PRO A 380 13.87 3.29 23.08
N GLY A 381 14.31 4.04 22.08
CA GLY A 381 15.69 3.92 21.57
C GLY A 381 16.66 4.05 22.75
N GLY A 382 17.25 2.94 23.20
CA GLY A 382 18.18 2.93 24.33
C GLY A 382 18.34 1.63 25.11
N GLU A 383 17.35 0.73 25.18
CA GLU A 383 17.51 -0.50 25.98
C GLU A 383 17.41 -1.77 25.13
N ARG A 384 18.56 -2.27 24.68
CA ARG A 384 18.73 -3.73 24.53
C ARG A 384 19.19 -4.26 25.89
N ARG A 385 18.42 -5.16 26.50
CA ARG A 385 19.00 -6.05 27.51
C ARG A 385 20.04 -6.90 26.80
N SER A 386 21.30 -6.81 27.23
CA SER A 386 22.33 -7.72 26.77
C SER A 386 21.88 -9.15 27.08
N VAL A 387 21.74 -9.95 26.04
CA VAL A 387 21.74 -11.40 26.20
C VAL A 387 23.12 -11.70 26.76
N LYS A 388 23.20 -12.04 28.05
CA LYS A 388 24.39 -12.67 28.61
C LYS A 388 24.52 -13.99 27.88
N GLU A 389 25.53 -14.09 27.01
CA GLU A 389 26.12 -15.38 26.67
C GLU A 389 26.63 -15.97 27.98
N GLU A 390 25.90 -16.94 28.52
CA GLU A 390 26.47 -17.86 29.51
C GLU A 390 27.33 -18.85 28.73
N VAL A 391 28.62 -18.80 29.04
CA VAL A 391 29.69 -19.73 28.63
C VAL A 391 29.47 -21.10 29.25
#